data_AF-A0A6L8L455-F1
#
_entry.id   AF-A0A6L8L455-F1
#
_cell.length_a   1.000
_cell.length_b   1.000
_cell.length_c   1.000
_cell.angle_alpha   90.00
_cell.angle_beta   90.00
_cell.angle_gamma   90.00
#
_symmetry.space_group_name_H-M   'P 1'
#
loop_
_entity.id
_entity.type
_entity.pdbx_description
1 polymer ?
#
loop_
_entity_poly.entity_id
_entity_poly.type
_entity_poly.pdbx_seq_one_letter_code
_entity_poly.pdbx_strand_id
1 'polypeptide(L)'
;MNFPELAAQNPQLYSDNTTILPQRTEAPQSWMVRVTDAKYHWYDLLAGFTQKPDLHDPVGRYMRRMQFELDAAAEKRHLFFAVTRPRVRFDVTGVVQWGFFSLKLTLPLLVGADARKETISVELKVPFAATMKKPTVILAEDFISLNWGGLVEVFSVHDLLQTYAHTLKLPSKVMYVGQTRDPDGRLAKGRLPALHKVRAQFGADYDILLLLVGMEVDVNCAEGDPAAQPHNEHPLAADALQAERMDVIEAALIRHFEGSTPRWRTSDERKTRSERLDAVQACNQLAQYTIDLQLPETGFYNYLCSEFVTASRQHLLSCYIADGQAQVAVMPRPDAAKRTKS
;
A
#
# COMPACT_ATOMS: atom_id res chain seq x y z
N MET A 1 -18.13 -53.85 48.53
CA MET A 1 -18.41 -52.52 47.97
C MET A 1 -17.64 -52.41 46.67
N ASN A 2 -18.33 -52.53 45.53
CA ASN A 2 -17.76 -52.28 44.21
C ASN A 2 -18.49 -51.06 43.66
N PHE A 3 -17.80 -49.93 43.58
CA PHE A 3 -18.28 -48.75 42.90
C PHE A 3 -17.99 -48.95 41.40
N PRO A 4 -19.00 -48.88 40.51
CA PRO A 4 -18.72 -48.79 39.08
C PRO A 4 -18.16 -47.39 38.80
N GLU A 5 -16.94 -47.37 38.28
CA GLU A 5 -16.26 -46.19 37.79
C GLU A 5 -17.08 -45.57 36.66
N LEU A 6 -17.65 -44.40 36.92
CA LEU A 6 -18.29 -43.55 35.93
C LEU A 6 -17.23 -43.19 34.89
N ALA A 7 -17.26 -43.89 33.75
CA ALA A 7 -16.53 -43.49 32.57
C ALA A 7 -16.91 -42.03 32.26
N ALA A 8 -15.94 -41.13 32.43
CA ALA A 8 -16.08 -39.74 32.06
C ALA A 8 -16.52 -39.69 30.59
N GLN A 9 -17.72 -39.18 30.35
CA GLN A 9 -18.15 -38.83 29.01
C GLN A 9 -17.17 -37.75 28.51
N ASN A 10 -16.27 -38.14 27.61
CA ASN A 10 -15.52 -37.19 26.80
C ASN A 10 -16.54 -36.17 26.26
N PRO A 11 -16.36 -34.86 26.48
CA PRO A 11 -17.20 -33.88 25.83
C PRO A 11 -17.05 -34.12 24.34
N GLN A 12 -18.14 -34.57 23.70
CA GLN A 12 -18.21 -34.62 22.26
C GLN A 12 -17.91 -33.20 21.79
N LEU A 13 -16.81 -33.06 21.04
CA LEU A 13 -16.55 -31.90 20.21
C LEU A 13 -17.76 -31.78 19.29
N TYR A 14 -18.69 -30.91 19.70
CA TYR A 14 -19.85 -30.58 18.90
C TYR A 14 -19.34 -30.15 17.53
N SER A 15 -19.74 -30.96 16.57
CA SER A 15 -19.58 -30.81 15.14
C SER A 15 -20.42 -29.62 14.65
N ASP A 16 -19.97 -28.41 14.93
CA ASP A 16 -20.42 -27.19 14.23
C ASP A 16 -19.28 -26.68 13.36
N ASN A 17 -18.91 -27.50 12.38
CA ASN A 17 -18.06 -27.09 11.26
C ASN A 17 -18.94 -26.60 10.10
N THR A 18 -20.02 -25.89 10.41
CA THR A 18 -20.73 -25.07 9.42
C THR A 18 -19.75 -23.98 8.99
N THR A 19 -19.23 -24.09 7.77
CA THR A 19 -18.52 -22.99 7.15
C THR A 19 -19.47 -21.80 7.15
N ILE A 20 -19.23 -20.81 8.02
CA ILE A 20 -20.10 -19.63 8.14
C ILE A 20 -19.89 -18.82 6.86
N LEU A 21 -20.72 -19.11 5.86
CA LEU A 21 -20.76 -18.38 4.60
C LEU A 21 -21.44 -17.03 4.84
N PRO A 22 -20.99 -15.95 4.18
CA PRO A 22 -21.63 -14.65 4.34
C PRO A 22 -23.03 -14.66 3.74
N GLN A 23 -23.95 -13.97 4.42
CA GLN A 23 -25.28 -13.70 3.91
C GLN A 23 -25.19 -12.56 2.90
N ARG A 24 -25.81 -12.74 1.72
CA ARG A 24 -25.77 -11.75 0.62
C ARG A 24 -27.18 -11.24 0.33
N THR A 25 -27.25 -10.11 -0.38
CA THR A 25 -28.50 -9.54 -0.87
C THR A 25 -28.82 -10.07 -2.26
N GLU A 26 -30.09 -10.17 -2.60
CA GLU A 26 -30.54 -10.51 -3.96
C GLU A 26 -30.80 -9.26 -4.81
N ALA A 27 -30.89 -8.09 -4.16
CA ALA A 27 -31.02 -6.82 -4.86
C ALA A 27 -29.71 -6.37 -5.53
N PRO A 28 -29.79 -5.72 -6.72
CA PRO A 28 -28.62 -5.17 -7.40
C PRO A 28 -27.84 -4.19 -6.54
N GLN A 29 -26.52 -4.32 -6.56
CA GLN A 29 -25.60 -3.47 -5.80
C GLN A 29 -24.83 -2.52 -6.71
N SER A 30 -24.58 -1.31 -6.19
CA SER A 30 -23.57 -0.40 -6.73
C SER A 30 -22.63 0.06 -5.64
N TRP A 31 -21.32 0.07 -5.90
CA TRP A 31 -20.32 0.37 -4.87
C TRP A 31 -19.61 1.70 -5.11
N MET A 32 -19.30 2.40 -4.02
CA MET A 32 -18.38 3.53 -4.01
C MET A 32 -17.17 3.17 -3.13
N VAL A 33 -16.00 3.10 -3.77
CA VAL A 33 -14.76 2.68 -3.14
C VAL A 33 -13.89 3.90 -2.90
N ARG A 34 -13.41 4.08 -1.66
CA ARG A 34 -12.53 5.18 -1.28
C ARG A 34 -11.32 4.67 -0.51
N VAL A 35 -10.23 5.42 -0.60
CA VAL A 35 -9.02 5.15 0.19
C VAL A 35 -9.22 5.65 1.60
N THR A 36 -9.02 4.79 2.59
CA THR A 36 -9.07 5.16 4.02
C THR A 36 -7.70 5.51 4.55
N ASP A 37 -6.68 4.71 4.22
CA ASP A 37 -5.29 4.92 4.58
C ASP A 37 -4.34 4.60 3.41
N ALA A 38 -3.20 5.28 3.39
CA ALA A 38 -2.16 5.06 2.38
C ALA A 38 -0.78 5.28 2.99
N LYS A 39 0.12 4.29 2.85
CA LYS A 39 1.47 4.37 3.40
C LYS A 39 2.52 3.76 2.49
N TYR A 40 3.64 4.46 2.32
CA TYR A 40 4.79 3.94 1.60
C TYR A 40 5.77 3.25 2.54
N HIS A 41 6.34 2.14 2.07
CA HIS A 41 7.46 1.43 2.68
C HIS A 41 8.53 1.19 1.63
N TRP A 42 9.79 1.36 1.97
CA TRP A 42 10.87 1.13 1.01
C TRP A 42 11.22 -0.37 0.93
N TYR A 43 10.80 -1.01 -0.16
CA TYR A 43 10.91 -2.45 -0.34
C TYR A 43 12.35 -2.93 -0.45
N ASP A 44 13.23 -2.16 -1.09
CA ASP A 44 14.63 -2.56 -1.28
C ASP A 44 15.38 -2.70 0.04
N LEU A 45 15.00 -1.93 1.07
CA LEU A 45 15.55 -2.09 2.41
C LEU A 45 15.17 -3.44 3.04
N LEU A 46 14.01 -3.99 2.70
CA LEU A 46 13.56 -5.31 3.19
C LEU A 46 14.15 -6.46 2.38
N ALA A 47 14.17 -6.32 1.05
CA ALA A 47 14.66 -7.36 0.14
C ALA A 47 16.20 -7.40 0.04
N GLY A 48 16.89 -6.33 0.43
CA GLY A 48 18.34 -6.19 0.38
C GLY A 48 19.05 -6.51 1.70
N PHE A 49 18.37 -6.43 2.85
CA PHE A 49 18.99 -6.70 4.14
C PHE A 49 19.00 -8.20 4.48
N THR A 50 20.20 -8.78 4.53
CA THR A 50 20.41 -10.16 4.98
C THR A 50 20.74 -10.28 6.46
N GLN A 51 21.12 -9.17 7.11
CA GLN A 51 21.46 -9.14 8.53
C GLN A 51 20.27 -8.71 9.40
N LYS A 52 20.16 -9.33 10.58
CA LYS A 52 19.12 -8.99 11.56
C LYS A 52 19.32 -7.54 12.04
N PRO A 53 18.31 -6.67 11.98
CA PRO A 53 18.42 -5.29 12.45
C PRO A 53 18.87 -5.23 13.92
N ASP A 54 19.88 -4.41 14.22
CA ASP A 54 20.29 -4.13 15.60
C ASP A 54 19.31 -3.16 16.25
N LEU A 55 18.65 -3.58 17.33
CA LEU A 55 17.66 -2.77 18.03
C LEU A 55 18.27 -1.66 18.90
N HIS A 56 19.57 -1.73 19.17
CA HIS A 56 20.30 -0.64 19.84
C HIS A 56 20.60 0.51 18.88
N ASP A 57 20.62 0.25 17.57
CA ASP A 57 20.78 1.25 16.52
C ASP A 57 19.40 1.87 16.16
N PRO A 58 19.27 3.21 16.15
CA PRO A 58 18.12 3.90 15.57
C PRO A 58 17.68 3.40 14.18
N VAL A 59 18.62 3.06 13.28
CA VAL A 59 18.29 2.52 11.94
C VAL A 59 17.68 1.13 12.05
N GLY A 60 18.24 0.25 12.89
CA GLY A 60 17.68 -1.08 13.07
C GLY A 60 16.30 -1.07 13.73
N ARG A 61 16.01 -0.12 14.63
CA ARG A 61 14.64 0.13 15.14
C ARG A 61 13.69 0.58 14.03
N TYR A 62 14.12 1.47 13.15
CA TYR A 62 13.33 1.89 11.99
C TYR A 62 12.96 0.69 11.10
N MET A 63 13.93 -0.17 10.79
CA MET A 63 13.72 -1.41 10.01
C MET A 63 12.76 -2.37 10.69
N ARG A 64 12.91 -2.58 12.00
CA ARG A 64 12.01 -3.47 12.74
C ARG A 64 10.57 -2.95 12.76
N ARG A 65 10.38 -1.63 12.90
CA ARG A 65 9.06 -1.00 12.82
C ARG A 65 8.43 -1.20 11.46
N MET A 66 9.17 -0.98 10.38
CA MET A 66 8.68 -1.23 9.02
C MET A 66 8.23 -2.67 8.83
N GLN A 67 9.03 -3.64 9.28
CA GLN A 67 8.67 -5.06 9.20
C GLN A 67 7.39 -5.38 9.97
N PHE A 68 7.27 -4.88 11.21
CA PHE A 68 6.08 -5.07 12.03
C PHE A 68 4.82 -4.48 11.39
N GLU A 69 4.93 -3.29 10.80
CA GLU A 69 3.81 -2.65 10.09
C GLU A 69 3.36 -3.47 8.87
N LEU A 70 4.30 -4.05 8.12
CA LEU A 70 3.98 -4.93 6.99
C LEU A 70 3.42 -6.28 7.44
N ASP A 71 3.94 -6.87 8.51
CA ASP A 71 3.38 -8.09 9.11
C ASP A 71 1.93 -7.84 9.56
N ALA A 72 1.66 -6.72 10.22
CA ALA A 72 0.31 -6.33 10.63
C ALA A 72 -0.62 -6.06 9.44
N ALA A 73 -0.11 -5.51 8.34
CA ALA A 73 -0.87 -5.30 7.12
C ALA A 73 -1.13 -6.63 6.36
N ALA A 74 -0.25 -7.62 6.49
CA ALA A 74 -0.43 -8.94 5.88
C ALA A 74 -1.59 -9.72 6.52
N GLU A 75 -1.95 -9.41 7.76
CA GLU A 75 -3.16 -9.96 8.39
C GLU A 75 -4.45 -9.31 7.88
N LYS A 76 -4.38 -8.11 7.31
CA LYS A 76 -5.54 -7.38 6.79
C LYS A 76 -5.75 -7.61 5.29
N ARG A 77 -6.98 -7.42 4.83
CA ARG A 77 -7.35 -7.40 3.40
C ARG A 77 -7.16 -5.99 2.82
N HIS A 78 -5.92 -5.52 2.75
CA HIS A 78 -5.57 -4.28 2.07
C HIS A 78 -5.04 -4.57 0.67
N LEU A 79 -4.90 -3.53 -0.15
CA LEU A 79 -4.16 -3.59 -1.39
C LEU A 79 -2.74 -3.05 -1.19
N PHE A 80 -1.82 -3.48 -2.04
CA PHE A 80 -0.52 -2.84 -2.17
C PHE A 80 -0.19 -2.59 -3.64
N PHE A 81 0.54 -1.50 -3.91
CA PHE A 81 1.12 -1.21 -5.20
C PHE A 81 2.64 -1.29 -5.09
N ALA A 82 3.28 -2.01 -6.01
CA ALA A 82 4.72 -1.90 -6.24
C ALA A 82 4.96 -0.64 -7.08
N VAL A 83 5.58 0.36 -6.47
CA VAL A 83 5.83 1.66 -7.07
C VAL A 83 7.32 1.81 -7.30
N THR A 84 7.71 2.17 -8.52
CA THR A 84 9.10 2.52 -8.84
C THR A 84 9.29 4.03 -8.83
N ARG A 85 10.44 4.47 -8.33
CA ARG A 85 10.92 5.86 -8.41
C ARG A 85 12.38 5.86 -8.83
N PRO A 86 12.86 6.88 -9.56
CA PRO A 86 14.29 7.01 -9.84
C PRO A 86 15.10 6.87 -8.56
N ARG A 87 16.19 6.12 -8.61
CA ARG A 87 17.01 5.82 -7.44
C ARG A 87 17.48 7.12 -6.77
N VAL A 88 17.36 7.25 -5.45
CA VAL A 88 17.87 8.44 -4.72
C VAL A 88 18.69 8.01 -3.53
N ARG A 89 19.89 8.57 -3.36
CA ARG A 89 20.73 8.39 -2.18
C ARG A 89 21.20 9.74 -1.65
N PHE A 90 21.54 9.82 -0.38
CA PHE A 90 22.29 10.98 0.14
C PHE A 90 23.74 10.92 -0.38
N ASP A 91 24.26 12.06 -0.84
CA ASP A 91 25.69 12.17 -1.14
C ASP A 91 26.45 12.37 0.18
N VAL A 92 26.98 11.28 0.74
CA VAL A 92 27.73 11.31 2.01
C VAL A 92 29.03 12.11 1.94
N THR A 93 29.54 12.38 0.73
CA THR A 93 30.73 13.22 0.52
C THR A 93 30.38 14.69 0.36
N GLY A 94 29.10 14.99 0.14
CA GLY A 94 28.59 16.34 -0.03
C GLY A 94 28.49 17.11 1.29
N VAL A 95 28.47 18.44 1.18
CA VAL A 95 28.37 19.32 2.35
C VAL A 95 26.90 19.58 2.69
N VAL A 96 26.52 19.27 3.93
CA VAL A 96 25.24 19.65 4.50
C VAL A 96 25.29 21.12 4.92
N GLN A 97 24.30 21.91 4.50
CA GLN A 97 24.25 23.34 4.78
C GLN A 97 22.99 23.73 5.54
N TRP A 98 23.13 24.71 6.43
CA TRP A 98 22.01 25.27 7.19
C TRP A 98 21.73 26.70 6.74
N GLY A 99 20.44 27.04 6.67
CA GLY A 99 20.02 28.43 6.57
C GLY A 99 20.43 29.21 7.84
N PHE A 100 20.86 30.46 7.65
CA PHE A 100 21.49 31.27 8.70
C PHE A 100 20.56 31.60 9.90
N PHE A 101 19.24 31.62 9.71
CA PHE A 101 18.24 31.90 10.77
C PHE A 101 17.06 30.91 10.80
N SER A 102 17.19 29.75 10.17
CA SER A 102 16.07 28.81 10.03
C SER A 102 16.52 27.37 10.18
N LEU A 103 15.55 26.48 10.37
CA LEU A 103 15.76 25.03 10.27
C LEU A 103 15.69 24.53 8.83
N LYS A 104 15.98 25.42 7.87
CA LYS A 104 16.17 25.06 6.48
C LYS A 104 17.49 24.30 6.34
N LEU A 105 17.38 23.01 6.10
CA LEU A 105 18.48 22.08 5.90
C LEU A 105 18.62 21.81 4.40
N THR A 106 19.81 22.05 3.86
CA THR A 106 20.13 21.70 2.47
C THR A 106 20.96 20.43 2.45
N LEU A 107 20.43 19.42 1.75
CA LEU A 107 20.97 18.07 1.68
C LEU A 107 21.45 17.76 0.26
N PRO A 108 22.67 17.26 0.10
CA PRO A 108 23.18 16.79 -1.18
C PRO A 108 22.66 15.38 -1.46
N LEU A 109 22.25 15.13 -2.70
CA LEU A 109 21.65 13.88 -3.16
C LEU A 109 22.32 13.38 -4.44
N LEU A 110 22.24 12.08 -4.65
CA LEU A 110 22.58 11.39 -5.90
C LEU A 110 21.29 10.80 -6.47
N VAL A 111 20.96 11.15 -7.72
CA VAL A 111 19.70 10.75 -8.37
C VAL A 111 19.96 9.95 -9.65
N GLY A 112 19.25 8.83 -9.78
CA GLY A 112 19.26 7.93 -10.92
C GLY A 112 20.49 7.01 -10.96
N ALA A 113 20.56 6.22 -12.03
CA ALA A 113 21.66 5.28 -12.29
C ALA A 113 23.02 5.96 -12.39
N ASP A 114 23.05 7.12 -13.04
CA ASP A 114 24.28 7.91 -13.27
C ASP A 114 24.75 8.68 -12.02
N ALA A 115 24.09 8.49 -10.87
CA ALA A 115 24.37 9.19 -9.63
C ALA A 115 24.49 10.72 -9.81
N ARG A 116 23.54 11.32 -10.55
CA ARG A 116 23.57 12.76 -10.83
C ARG A 116 23.48 13.52 -9.52
N LYS A 117 24.46 14.41 -9.28
CA LYS A 117 24.49 15.27 -8.10
C LYS A 117 23.36 16.29 -8.16
N GLU A 118 22.54 16.29 -7.12
CA GLU A 118 21.41 17.18 -6.92
C GLU A 118 21.44 17.71 -5.48
N THR A 119 20.68 18.75 -5.20
CA THR A 119 20.51 19.27 -3.84
C THR A 119 19.05 19.57 -3.57
N ILE A 120 18.59 19.26 -2.36
CA ILE A 120 17.28 19.70 -1.87
C ILE A 120 17.44 20.58 -0.67
N SER A 121 16.51 21.50 -0.48
CA SER A 121 16.33 22.18 0.81
C SER A 121 15.00 21.77 1.40
N VAL A 122 15.03 21.37 2.67
CA VAL A 122 13.85 21.02 3.47
C VAL A 122 13.79 21.88 4.72
N GLU A 123 12.60 22.22 5.17
CA GLU A 123 12.40 22.97 6.42
C GLU A 123 11.99 22.02 7.54
N LEU A 124 12.89 21.79 8.49
CA LEU A 124 12.64 20.88 9.60
C LEU A 124 11.73 21.51 10.66
N LYS A 125 10.94 20.67 11.33
CA LYS A 125 10.14 21.05 12.48
C LYS A 125 10.80 20.51 13.74
N VAL A 126 10.93 21.33 14.78
CA VAL A 126 11.45 20.88 16.08
C VAL A 126 10.45 19.90 16.69
N PRO A 127 10.83 18.65 16.98
CA PRO A 127 9.92 17.71 17.63
C PRO A 127 9.71 18.11 19.10
N PHE A 128 8.53 17.79 19.63
CA PHE A 128 8.15 18.19 21.00
C PHE A 128 9.14 17.69 22.07
N ALA A 129 9.70 16.49 21.89
CA ALA A 129 10.66 15.89 22.83
C ALA A 129 12.12 16.31 22.58
N ALA A 130 12.39 17.28 21.71
CA ALA A 130 13.73 17.79 21.46
C ALA A 130 14.29 18.54 22.69
N THR A 131 15.56 18.31 23.00
CA THR A 131 16.30 19.11 23.99
C THR A 131 17.21 20.15 23.34
N MET A 132 17.40 20.06 22.02
CA MET A 132 18.15 21.03 21.21
C MET A 132 17.24 21.71 20.19
N LYS A 133 17.49 22.99 19.89
CA LYS A 133 16.74 23.75 18.88
C LYS A 133 17.13 23.41 17.44
N LYS A 134 18.32 22.82 17.24
CA LYS A 134 18.89 22.47 15.95
C LYS A 134 19.58 21.11 16.09
N PRO A 135 19.30 20.11 15.24
CA PRO A 135 19.85 18.79 15.41
C PRO A 135 21.26 18.69 14.83
N THR A 136 22.06 17.75 15.35
CA THR A 136 23.24 17.25 14.65
C THR A 136 22.78 16.29 13.56
N VAL A 137 23.34 16.43 12.35
CA VAL A 137 22.97 15.63 11.18
C VAL A 137 24.04 14.60 10.90
N ILE A 138 23.64 13.34 10.75
CA ILE A 138 24.50 12.26 10.28
C ILE A 138 23.86 11.69 9.03
N LEU A 139 24.62 11.61 7.93
CA LEU A 139 24.18 11.05 6.66
C LEU A 139 24.80 9.66 6.46
N ALA A 140 23.95 8.74 6.02
CA ALA A 140 24.30 7.49 5.36
C ALA A 140 23.63 7.49 3.97
N GLU A 141 24.00 6.57 3.08
CA GLU A 141 23.47 6.57 1.71
C GLU A 141 21.93 6.52 1.65
N ASP A 142 21.33 5.65 2.47
CA ASP A 142 19.87 5.42 2.50
C ASP A 142 19.15 6.23 3.60
N PHE A 143 19.88 6.72 4.60
CA PHE A 143 19.30 7.26 5.83
C PHE A 143 19.92 8.58 6.25
N ILE A 144 19.11 9.38 6.95
CA ILE A 144 19.54 10.57 7.68
C ILE A 144 19.11 10.43 9.14
N SER A 145 20.05 10.66 10.04
CA SER A 145 19.80 10.72 11.48
C SER A 145 19.87 12.16 11.95
N LEU A 146 18.78 12.64 12.55
CA LEU A 146 18.65 13.96 13.15
C LEU A 146 18.67 13.81 14.68
N ASN A 147 19.80 14.16 15.29
CA ASN A 147 19.97 14.09 16.74
C ASN A 147 19.60 15.44 17.38
N TRP A 148 18.46 15.49 18.04
CA TRP A 148 17.92 16.64 18.77
C TRP A 148 18.32 16.64 20.26
N GLY A 149 19.38 15.93 20.63
CA GLY A 149 19.84 15.74 22.00
C GLY A 149 19.18 14.52 22.66
N GLY A 150 18.06 14.74 23.35
CA GLY A 150 17.30 13.67 24.04
C GLY A 150 16.49 12.77 23.11
N LEU A 151 16.42 13.11 21.82
CA LEU A 151 15.69 12.38 20.79
C LEU A 151 16.55 12.26 19.53
N VAL A 152 16.58 11.07 18.94
CA VAL A 152 17.17 10.84 17.62
C VAL A 152 16.06 10.38 16.68
N GLU A 153 15.80 11.16 15.64
CA GLU A 153 14.92 10.77 14.55
C GLU A 153 15.74 10.18 13.41
N VAL A 154 15.23 9.12 12.79
CA VAL A 154 15.83 8.51 11.60
C VAL A 154 14.79 8.51 10.50
N PHE A 155 15.19 8.99 9.34
CA PHE A 155 14.41 8.94 8.12
C PHE A 155 15.20 8.18 7.07
N SER A 156 14.54 7.32 6.30
CA SER A 156 15.08 6.98 5.00
C SER A 156 15.03 8.21 4.08
N VAL A 157 15.80 8.19 2.99
CA VAL A 157 15.73 9.22 1.96
C VAL A 157 14.30 9.41 1.44
N HIS A 158 13.55 8.33 1.28
CA HIS A 158 12.17 8.38 0.81
C HIS A 158 11.21 8.96 1.85
N ASP A 159 11.37 8.66 3.14
CA ASP A 159 10.53 9.25 4.19
C ASP A 159 10.75 10.76 4.27
N LEU A 160 12.01 11.21 4.19
CA LEU A 160 12.34 12.63 4.21
C LEU A 160 11.71 13.35 3.01
N LEU A 161 11.84 12.76 1.82
CA LEU A 161 11.25 13.30 0.59
C LEU A 161 9.71 13.28 0.63
N GLN A 162 9.11 12.27 1.27
CA GLN A 162 7.65 12.22 1.42
C GLN A 162 7.15 13.29 2.39
N THR A 163 7.86 13.49 3.49
CA THR A 163 7.41 14.31 4.64
C THR A 163 7.61 15.81 4.41
N TYR A 164 8.78 16.20 3.87
CA TYR A 164 9.18 17.59 3.80
C TYR A 164 9.06 18.17 2.38
N ALA A 165 8.66 19.45 2.30
CA ALA A 165 8.56 20.16 1.04
C ALA A 165 9.93 20.31 0.38
N HIS A 166 9.97 19.95 -0.91
CA HIS A 166 11.18 20.01 -1.72
C HIS A 166 10.87 20.31 -3.18
N THR A 167 11.90 20.61 -3.96
CA THR A 167 11.79 20.94 -5.39
C THR A 167 11.83 19.73 -6.32
N LEU A 168 12.27 18.56 -5.84
CA LEU A 168 12.35 17.35 -6.67
C LEU A 168 10.96 16.89 -7.14
N LYS A 169 10.85 16.62 -8.44
CA LYS A 169 9.63 16.10 -9.07
C LYS A 169 9.94 14.74 -9.70
N LEU A 170 9.98 13.72 -8.86
CA LEU A 170 10.22 12.34 -9.30
C LEU A 170 8.88 11.60 -9.40
N PRO A 171 8.59 10.93 -10.52
CA PRO A 171 7.33 10.23 -10.70
C PRO A 171 7.27 8.95 -9.84
N SER A 172 6.11 8.69 -9.23
CA SER A 172 5.78 7.39 -8.63
C SER A 172 5.03 6.55 -9.66
N LYS A 173 5.72 5.54 -10.24
CA LYS A 173 5.17 4.67 -11.29
C LYS A 173 4.72 3.34 -10.71
N VAL A 174 3.42 3.04 -10.76
CA VAL A 174 2.85 1.75 -10.39
C VAL A 174 3.25 0.71 -11.43
N MET A 175 3.89 -0.37 -10.97
CA MET A 175 4.37 -1.47 -11.80
C MET A 175 3.61 -2.78 -11.57
N TYR A 176 2.98 -2.91 -10.40
CA TYR A 176 2.25 -4.09 -9.97
C TYR A 176 1.24 -3.71 -8.90
N VAL A 177 0.05 -4.31 -8.94
CA VAL A 177 -0.99 -4.21 -7.91
C VAL A 177 -1.18 -5.60 -7.31
N GLY A 178 -1.42 -5.69 -6.00
CA GLY A 178 -1.73 -6.96 -5.34
C GLY A 178 -2.47 -6.76 -4.01
N GLN A 179 -2.80 -7.86 -3.35
CA GLN A 179 -3.39 -7.86 -2.01
C GLN A 179 -2.34 -8.13 -0.94
N THR A 180 -2.46 -7.50 0.23
CA THR A 180 -1.50 -7.68 1.34
C THR A 180 -1.66 -9.02 2.03
N ARG A 181 -2.86 -9.63 1.99
CA ARG A 181 -3.15 -10.92 2.62
C ARG A 181 -2.23 -12.01 2.05
N ASP A 182 -1.29 -12.44 2.86
CA ASP A 182 -0.24 -13.37 2.46
C ASP A 182 -0.01 -14.39 3.59
N PRO A 183 -0.66 -15.57 3.54
CA PRO A 183 -0.56 -16.59 4.58
C PRO A 183 0.87 -17.05 4.88
N ASP A 184 1.77 -16.93 3.91
CA ASP A 184 3.18 -17.34 4.05
C ASP A 184 4.08 -16.18 4.54
N GLY A 185 3.52 -14.96 4.62
CA GLY A 185 4.22 -13.73 5.01
C GLY A 185 5.38 -13.39 4.08
N ARG A 186 5.29 -13.74 2.80
CA ARG A 186 6.33 -13.49 1.79
C ARG A 186 6.51 -11.99 1.54
N LEU A 187 5.45 -11.19 1.55
CA LEU A 187 5.51 -9.73 1.34
C LEU A 187 6.39 -9.06 2.41
N ALA A 188 6.07 -9.26 3.69
CA ALA A 188 6.80 -8.67 4.81
C ALA A 188 8.23 -9.21 4.96
N LYS A 189 8.50 -10.44 4.48
CA LYS A 189 9.85 -11.02 4.41
C LYS A 189 10.63 -10.61 3.17
N GLY A 190 10.07 -9.77 2.29
CA GLY A 190 10.74 -9.36 1.05
C GLY A 190 10.93 -10.50 0.04
N ARG A 191 10.04 -11.51 0.03
CA ARG A 191 10.13 -12.75 -0.75
C ARG A 191 9.01 -12.96 -1.78
N LEU A 192 8.18 -11.95 -2.03
CA LEU A 192 7.10 -12.09 -2.99
C LEU A 192 7.67 -12.21 -4.42
N PRO A 193 7.40 -13.31 -5.16
CA PRO A 193 8.03 -13.56 -6.46
C PRO A 193 7.78 -12.46 -7.51
N ALA A 194 6.60 -11.85 -7.51
CA ALA A 194 6.27 -10.76 -8.42
C ALA A 194 7.19 -9.54 -8.20
N LEU A 195 7.46 -9.18 -6.94
CA LEU A 195 8.35 -8.07 -6.61
C LEU A 195 9.81 -8.37 -6.92
N HIS A 196 10.23 -9.63 -6.82
CA HIS A 196 11.57 -10.04 -7.28
C HIS A 196 11.75 -9.83 -8.77
N LYS A 197 10.72 -10.10 -9.59
CA LYS A 197 10.74 -9.81 -11.03
C LYS A 197 10.81 -8.31 -11.30
N VAL A 198 10.01 -7.51 -10.60
CA VAL A 198 10.05 -6.04 -10.69
C VAL A 198 11.45 -5.53 -10.33
N ARG A 199 12.05 -6.05 -9.25
CA ARG A 199 13.41 -5.68 -8.82
C ARG A 199 14.49 -6.10 -9.78
N ALA A 200 14.41 -7.30 -10.34
CA ALA A 200 15.33 -7.74 -11.36
C ALA A 200 15.26 -6.86 -12.62
N GLN A 201 14.09 -6.35 -12.98
CA GLN A 201 13.92 -5.49 -14.15
C GLN A 201 14.37 -4.04 -13.91
N PHE A 202 14.07 -3.45 -12.74
CA PHE A 202 14.22 -2.01 -12.51
C PHE A 202 15.22 -1.62 -11.42
N GLY A 203 15.63 -2.55 -10.56
CA GLY A 203 16.35 -2.26 -9.31
C GLY A 203 17.76 -1.68 -9.47
N ALA A 204 18.31 -1.65 -10.69
CA ALA A 204 19.56 -0.95 -10.95
C ALA A 204 19.37 0.59 -10.92
N ASP A 205 18.29 1.07 -11.55
CA ASP A 205 18.07 2.49 -11.83
C ASP A 205 16.95 3.11 -10.99
N TYR A 206 16.11 2.25 -10.38
CA TYR A 206 14.92 2.65 -9.63
C TYR A 206 14.90 2.00 -8.25
N ASP A 207 14.46 2.78 -7.28
CA ASP A 207 14.04 2.28 -5.97
C ASP A 207 12.60 1.77 -6.06
N ILE A 208 12.32 0.68 -5.34
CA ILE A 208 11.01 0.04 -5.27
C ILE A 208 10.39 0.32 -3.92
N LEU A 209 9.20 0.87 -3.95
CA LEU A 209 8.40 1.17 -2.79
C LEU A 209 7.14 0.31 -2.81
N LEU A 210 6.68 -0.10 -1.63
CA LEU A 210 5.35 -0.65 -1.41
C LEU A 210 4.45 0.46 -0.93
N LEU A 211 3.44 0.80 -1.73
CA LEU A 211 2.34 1.64 -1.28
C LEU A 211 1.22 0.73 -0.80
N LEU A 212 1.03 0.63 0.52
CA LEU A 212 -0.10 -0.05 1.14
C LEU A 212 -1.30 0.89 1.12
N VAL A 213 -2.46 0.37 0.74
CA VAL A 213 -3.70 1.13 0.60
C VAL A 213 -4.85 0.35 1.21
N GLY A 214 -5.44 0.86 2.29
CA GLY A 214 -6.72 0.39 2.80
C GLY A 214 -7.86 1.05 2.05
N MET A 215 -8.90 0.27 1.84
CA MET A 215 -10.06 0.66 1.05
C MET A 215 -11.33 0.46 1.88
N GLU A 216 -12.21 1.45 1.84
CA GLU A 216 -13.60 1.31 2.27
C GLU A 216 -14.51 1.13 1.06
N VAL A 217 -15.59 0.37 1.25
CA VAL A 217 -16.59 0.13 0.22
C VAL A 217 -17.94 0.50 0.80
N ASP A 218 -18.53 1.55 0.25
CA ASP A 218 -19.89 1.98 0.52
C ASP A 218 -20.83 1.31 -0.49
N VAL A 219 -21.76 0.50 0.00
CA VAL A 219 -22.66 -0.31 -0.82
C VAL A 219 -24.03 0.35 -0.89
N ASN A 220 -24.41 0.80 -2.08
CA ASN A 220 -25.76 1.22 -2.37
C ASN A 220 -26.57 0.05 -2.94
N CYS A 221 -27.51 -0.44 -2.12
CA CYS A 221 -28.39 -1.57 -2.38
C CYS A 221 -29.75 -1.31 -1.71
N ALA A 222 -30.85 -1.74 -2.33
CA ALA A 222 -32.20 -1.58 -1.76
C ALA A 222 -32.39 -2.32 -0.43
N GLU A 223 -31.63 -3.40 -0.23
CA GLU A 223 -31.64 -4.23 1.00
C GLU A 223 -30.58 -3.80 2.02
N GLY A 224 -29.87 -2.69 1.77
CA GLY A 224 -28.75 -2.22 2.58
C GLY A 224 -27.43 -2.94 2.30
N ASP A 225 -26.37 -2.57 3.02
CA ASP A 225 -25.07 -3.21 2.88
C ASP A 225 -25.09 -4.61 3.51
N PRO A 226 -24.76 -5.70 2.77
CA PRO A 226 -24.58 -7.03 3.34
C PRO A 226 -23.67 -7.05 4.59
N ALA A 227 -22.59 -6.25 4.61
CA ALA A 227 -21.65 -6.21 5.73
C ALA A 227 -22.26 -5.67 7.04
N ALA A 228 -23.40 -4.97 6.97
CA ALA A 228 -24.11 -4.46 8.14
C ALA A 228 -25.13 -5.47 8.73
N GLN A 229 -25.28 -6.65 8.11
CA GLN A 229 -26.20 -7.68 8.61
C GLN A 229 -25.60 -8.40 9.82
N PRO A 230 -26.39 -8.71 10.88
CA PRO A 230 -25.87 -9.36 12.10
C PRO A 230 -25.13 -10.67 11.85
N HIS A 231 -25.56 -11.47 10.87
CA HIS A 231 -24.88 -12.73 10.50
C HIS A 231 -23.44 -12.48 10.01
N ASN A 232 -23.22 -11.36 9.34
CA ASN A 232 -21.93 -10.99 8.75
C ASN A 232 -21.01 -10.26 9.74
N GLU A 233 -21.45 -10.00 10.97
CA GLU A 233 -20.56 -9.54 12.06
C GLU A 233 -19.56 -10.64 12.47
N HIS A 234 -19.85 -11.91 12.15
CA HIS A 234 -18.93 -13.00 12.42
C HIS A 234 -17.61 -12.84 11.63
N PRO A 235 -16.41 -12.95 12.25
CA PRO A 235 -15.13 -12.64 11.59
C PRO A 235 -14.87 -13.37 10.27
N LEU A 236 -15.29 -14.64 10.15
CA LEU A 236 -15.11 -15.42 8.92
C LEU A 236 -16.00 -14.91 7.77
N ALA A 237 -17.23 -14.52 8.06
CA ALA A 237 -18.15 -13.97 7.06
C ALA A 237 -17.70 -12.56 6.64
N ALA A 238 -17.27 -11.74 7.60
CA ALA A 238 -16.69 -10.43 7.34
C ALA A 238 -15.42 -10.50 6.46
N ASP A 239 -14.48 -11.40 6.77
CA ASP A 239 -13.28 -11.58 5.93
C ASP A 239 -13.63 -12.08 4.52
N ALA A 240 -14.61 -12.98 4.40
CA ALA A 240 -15.07 -13.46 3.09
C ALA A 240 -15.66 -12.33 2.22
N LEU A 241 -16.54 -11.50 2.79
CA LEU A 241 -17.09 -10.33 2.07
C LEU A 241 -16.00 -9.32 1.72
N GLN A 242 -15.08 -9.05 2.64
CA GLN A 242 -13.97 -8.14 2.38
C GLN A 242 -13.03 -8.68 1.29
N ALA A 243 -12.79 -10.00 1.26
CA ALA A 243 -12.02 -10.65 0.21
C ALA A 243 -12.68 -10.46 -1.16
N GLU A 244 -13.99 -10.69 -1.26
CA GLU A 244 -14.77 -10.48 -2.49
C GLU A 244 -14.66 -9.03 -3.00
N ARG A 245 -14.80 -8.06 -2.09
CA ARG A 245 -14.64 -6.64 -2.40
C ARG A 245 -13.24 -6.33 -2.93
N MET A 246 -12.20 -6.82 -2.24
CA MET A 246 -10.81 -6.59 -2.65
C MET A 246 -10.48 -7.26 -3.97
N ASP A 247 -11.02 -8.44 -4.27
CA ASP A 247 -10.83 -9.14 -5.56
C ASP A 247 -11.32 -8.26 -6.73
N VAL A 248 -12.49 -7.63 -6.59
CA VAL A 248 -13.08 -6.73 -7.60
C VAL A 248 -12.26 -5.46 -7.76
N ILE A 249 -11.87 -4.83 -6.64
CA ILE A 249 -11.09 -3.58 -6.67
C ILE A 249 -9.69 -3.82 -7.23
N GLU A 250 -9.02 -4.91 -6.82
CA GLU A 250 -7.71 -5.31 -7.36
C GLU A 250 -7.80 -5.48 -8.87
N ALA A 251 -8.82 -6.17 -9.39
CA ALA A 251 -9.01 -6.38 -10.82
C ALA A 251 -9.12 -5.07 -11.61
N ALA A 252 -9.90 -4.09 -11.14
CA ALA A 252 -9.99 -2.78 -11.76
C ALA A 252 -8.65 -2.03 -11.74
N LEU A 253 -7.94 -2.06 -10.62
CA LEU A 253 -6.67 -1.35 -10.49
C LEU A 253 -5.54 -2.00 -11.29
N ILE A 254 -5.55 -3.33 -11.45
CA ILE A 254 -4.69 -4.04 -12.42
C ILE A 254 -5.01 -3.55 -13.83
N ARG A 255 -6.29 -3.57 -14.23
CA ARG A 255 -6.70 -3.13 -15.58
C ARG A 255 -6.25 -1.70 -15.88
N HIS A 256 -6.37 -0.82 -14.88
CA HIS A 256 -5.98 0.59 -14.95
C HIS A 256 -4.47 0.77 -15.04
N PHE A 257 -3.71 0.25 -14.07
CA PHE A 257 -2.27 0.53 -13.97
C PHE A 257 -1.37 -0.43 -14.73
N GLU A 258 -1.76 -1.71 -14.90
CA GLU A 258 -0.97 -2.75 -15.58
C GLU A 258 -1.47 -3.08 -17.00
N GLY A 259 -2.61 -2.51 -17.41
CA GLY A 259 -3.17 -2.66 -18.76
C GLY A 259 -4.02 -3.93 -18.96
N SER A 260 -4.39 -4.22 -20.21
CA SER A 260 -5.22 -5.40 -20.58
C SER A 260 -4.48 -6.72 -20.48
N THR A 261 -3.16 -6.69 -20.60
CA THR A 261 -2.29 -7.88 -20.59
C THR A 261 -1.18 -7.69 -19.57
N PRO A 262 -1.47 -7.85 -18.26
CA PRO A 262 -0.51 -7.61 -17.19
C PRO A 262 0.73 -8.49 -17.36
N ARG A 263 1.91 -7.86 -17.46
CA ARG A 263 3.19 -8.53 -17.79
C ARG A 263 3.58 -9.61 -16.78
N TRP A 264 3.22 -9.42 -15.51
CA TRP A 264 3.72 -10.23 -14.40
C TRP A 264 2.85 -11.43 -14.06
N ARG A 265 1.69 -11.58 -14.71
CA ARG A 265 0.67 -12.57 -14.37
C ARG A 265 0.62 -13.70 -15.40
N THR A 266 0.54 -14.94 -14.92
CA THR A 266 0.46 -16.12 -15.78
C THR A 266 -0.90 -16.23 -16.48
N SER A 267 -1.03 -17.09 -17.49
CA SER A 267 -2.35 -17.40 -18.08
C SER A 267 -3.31 -17.96 -17.05
N ASP A 268 -2.82 -18.84 -16.18
CA ASP A 268 -3.63 -19.58 -15.22
C ASP A 268 -4.12 -18.63 -14.11
N GLU A 269 -3.24 -17.76 -13.60
CA GLU A 269 -3.61 -16.70 -12.65
C GLU A 269 -4.66 -15.72 -13.23
N ARG A 270 -4.62 -15.48 -14.53
CA ARG A 270 -5.62 -14.63 -15.21
C ARG A 270 -6.96 -15.36 -15.34
N LYS A 271 -6.94 -16.65 -15.70
CA LYS A 271 -8.14 -17.48 -15.79
C LYS A 271 -8.84 -17.63 -14.43
N THR A 272 -8.09 -18.01 -13.39
CA THR A 272 -8.65 -18.15 -12.03
C THR A 272 -9.24 -16.84 -11.51
N ARG A 273 -8.60 -15.68 -11.79
CA ARG A 273 -9.17 -14.38 -11.44
C ARG A 273 -10.46 -14.09 -12.21
N SER A 274 -10.49 -14.44 -13.49
CA SER A 274 -11.68 -14.26 -14.33
C SER A 274 -12.89 -15.01 -13.76
N GLU A 275 -12.71 -16.30 -13.48
CA GLU A 275 -13.73 -17.15 -12.86
C GLU A 275 -14.16 -16.62 -11.49
N ARG A 276 -13.20 -16.14 -10.70
CA ARG A 276 -13.47 -15.54 -9.39
C ARG A 276 -14.29 -14.26 -9.52
N LEU A 277 -13.99 -13.38 -10.48
CA LEU A 277 -14.73 -12.14 -10.69
C LEU A 277 -16.17 -12.39 -11.13
N ASP A 278 -16.40 -13.34 -12.04
CA ASP A 278 -17.75 -13.74 -12.44
C ASP A 278 -18.56 -14.27 -11.25
N ALA A 279 -17.93 -15.11 -10.41
CA ALA A 279 -18.56 -15.61 -9.20
C ALA A 279 -18.92 -14.48 -8.22
N VAL A 280 -18.00 -13.54 -7.97
CA VAL A 280 -18.24 -12.40 -7.07
C VAL A 280 -19.34 -11.48 -7.62
N GLN A 281 -19.32 -11.20 -8.92
CA GLN A 281 -20.35 -10.40 -9.60
C GLN A 281 -21.74 -11.02 -9.42
N ALA A 282 -21.87 -12.31 -9.71
CA ALA A 282 -23.13 -13.05 -9.60
C ALA A 282 -23.61 -13.15 -8.14
N CYS A 283 -22.71 -13.46 -7.21
CA CYS A 283 -23.06 -13.60 -5.79
C CYS A 283 -23.50 -12.28 -5.14
N ASN A 284 -22.97 -11.14 -5.58
CA ASN A 284 -23.29 -9.83 -5.01
C ASN A 284 -24.26 -9.01 -5.86
N GLN A 285 -24.76 -9.56 -6.97
CA GLN A 285 -25.58 -8.81 -7.94
C GLN A 285 -24.96 -7.45 -8.31
N LEU A 286 -23.63 -7.44 -8.48
CA LEU A 286 -22.87 -6.22 -8.66
C LEU A 286 -23.08 -5.66 -10.07
N ALA A 287 -23.78 -4.54 -10.17
CA ALA A 287 -24.05 -3.87 -11.44
C ALA A 287 -22.87 -3.00 -11.88
N GLN A 288 -22.36 -2.17 -10.98
CA GLN A 288 -21.26 -1.23 -11.26
C GLN A 288 -20.58 -0.78 -9.96
N TYR A 289 -19.39 -0.20 -10.08
CA TYR A 289 -18.68 0.37 -8.95
C TYR A 289 -17.82 1.55 -9.39
N THR A 290 -17.62 2.50 -8.48
CA THR A 290 -16.75 3.66 -8.69
C THR A 290 -15.58 3.57 -7.72
N ILE A 291 -14.35 3.81 -8.20
CA ILE A 291 -13.17 3.90 -7.35
C ILE A 291 -12.68 5.34 -7.35
N ASP A 292 -12.67 5.97 -6.18
CA ASP A 292 -12.00 7.23 -5.92
C ASP A 292 -10.63 6.97 -5.28
N LEU A 293 -9.61 6.85 -6.12
CA LEU A 293 -8.22 6.64 -5.68
C LEU A 293 -7.53 7.99 -5.45
N GLN A 294 -7.80 8.62 -4.31
CA GLN A 294 -7.04 9.75 -3.79
C GLN A 294 -6.22 9.29 -2.59
N LEU A 295 -4.91 9.51 -2.59
CA LEU A 295 -4.04 9.04 -1.51
C LEU A 295 -3.97 10.06 -0.36
N PRO A 296 -4.60 9.80 0.80
CA PRO A 296 -4.45 10.65 1.98
C PRO A 296 -3.01 10.57 2.51
N GLU A 297 -2.53 11.65 3.12
CA GLU A 297 -1.28 11.66 3.93
C GLU A 297 0.02 11.18 3.25
N THR A 298 0.04 11.04 1.92
CA THR A 298 1.23 10.61 1.17
C THR A 298 2.19 11.76 0.82
N GLY A 299 1.97 12.96 1.38
CA GLY A 299 2.85 14.12 1.23
C GLY A 299 3.20 14.42 -0.24
N PHE A 300 4.50 14.47 -0.54
CA PHE A 300 5.01 14.77 -1.90
C PHE A 300 5.05 13.54 -2.83
N TYR A 301 4.50 12.40 -2.41
CA TYR A 301 4.43 11.15 -3.18
C TYR A 301 3.01 10.88 -3.71
N ASN A 302 2.16 11.91 -3.69
CA ASN A 302 0.74 11.80 -3.97
C ASN A 302 0.36 11.70 -5.46
N TYR A 303 1.32 11.75 -6.40
CA TYR A 303 1.04 11.54 -7.83
C TYR A 303 1.37 10.12 -8.26
N LEU A 304 0.36 9.33 -8.64
CA LEU A 304 0.54 8.02 -9.23
C LEU A 304 0.40 8.07 -10.76
N CYS A 305 1.22 7.29 -11.44
CA CYS A 305 1.15 7.03 -12.89
C CYS A 305 1.50 5.56 -13.18
N SER A 306 1.38 5.15 -14.43
CA SER A 306 1.98 3.92 -14.95
C SER A 306 2.38 4.10 -16.41
N GLU A 307 2.74 3.02 -17.09
CA GLU A 307 2.93 3.01 -18.55
C GLU A 307 1.64 3.35 -19.30
N PHE A 308 0.47 3.03 -18.73
CA PHE A 308 -0.84 3.19 -19.37
C PHE A 308 -1.61 4.42 -18.88
N VAL A 309 -1.19 5.02 -17.76
CA VAL A 309 -1.94 6.08 -17.06
C VAL A 309 -1.06 7.28 -16.77
N THR A 310 -1.55 8.46 -17.12
CA THR A 310 -0.89 9.74 -16.83
C THR A 310 -0.84 10.05 -15.33
N ALA A 311 0.22 10.77 -14.91
CA ALA A 311 0.38 11.17 -13.51
C ALA A 311 -0.77 12.02 -12.98
N SER A 312 -1.36 11.57 -11.87
CA SER A 312 -2.48 12.25 -11.22
C SER A 312 -2.44 12.08 -9.70
N ARG A 313 -2.95 13.09 -8.98
CA ARG A 313 -3.19 13.02 -7.52
C ARG A 313 -4.40 12.18 -7.14
N GLN A 314 -5.32 12.00 -8.08
CA GLN A 314 -6.58 11.31 -7.90
C GLN A 314 -6.96 10.59 -9.18
N HIS A 315 -7.29 9.31 -9.09
CA HIS A 315 -7.82 8.53 -10.21
C HIS A 315 -9.25 8.16 -9.88
N LEU A 316 -10.20 8.82 -10.54
CA LEU A 316 -11.63 8.53 -10.40
C LEU A 316 -12.05 7.62 -11.55
N LEU A 317 -12.49 6.41 -11.21
CA LEU A 317 -12.73 5.32 -12.15
C LEU A 317 -14.17 4.86 -12.07
N SER A 318 -14.85 4.77 -13.22
CA SER A 318 -16.11 4.06 -13.36
C SER A 318 -15.82 2.65 -13.87
N CYS A 319 -16.33 1.66 -13.15
CA CYS A 319 -16.01 0.27 -13.39
C CYS A 319 -17.26 -0.61 -13.42
N TYR A 320 -17.18 -1.68 -14.21
CA TYR A 320 -18.15 -2.78 -14.19
C TYR A 320 -17.43 -4.08 -14.56
N ILE A 321 -18.08 -5.22 -14.34
CA ILE A 321 -17.52 -6.53 -14.71
C ILE A 321 -18.27 -7.03 -15.96
N ALA A 322 -17.50 -7.44 -16.97
CA ALA A 322 -18.01 -8.09 -18.16
C ALA A 322 -16.99 -9.11 -18.67
N ASP A 323 -17.49 -10.27 -19.08
CA ASP A 323 -16.69 -11.40 -19.58
C ASP A 323 -15.56 -11.81 -18.61
N GLY A 324 -15.85 -11.84 -17.30
CA GLY A 324 -14.88 -12.12 -16.25
C GLY A 324 -13.75 -11.10 -16.11
N GLN A 325 -13.90 -9.91 -16.70
CA GLN A 325 -12.90 -8.84 -16.62
C GLN A 325 -13.49 -7.56 -16.06
N ALA A 326 -12.71 -6.85 -15.27
CA ALA A 326 -13.03 -5.48 -14.90
C ALA A 326 -12.86 -4.56 -16.12
N GLN A 327 -13.92 -3.90 -16.51
CA GLN A 327 -13.92 -2.81 -17.48
C GLN A 327 -13.78 -1.51 -16.71
N VAL A 328 -12.87 -0.64 -17.15
CA VAL A 328 -12.50 0.58 -16.42
C VAL A 328 -12.49 1.76 -17.37
N ALA A 329 -13.20 2.82 -17.00
CA ALA A 329 -13.19 4.10 -17.68
C ALA A 329 -12.81 5.22 -16.70
N VAL A 330 -11.88 6.09 -17.12
CA VAL A 330 -11.50 7.26 -16.31
C VAL A 330 -12.61 8.30 -16.39
N MET A 331 -13.09 8.75 -15.23
CA MET A 331 -14.13 9.77 -15.16
C MET A 331 -13.53 11.18 -15.21
N PRO A 332 -14.21 12.14 -15.87
CA PRO A 332 -13.84 13.54 -15.82
C PRO A 332 -13.99 14.06 -14.39
N ARG A 333 -13.04 14.90 -13.96
CA ARG A 333 -13.09 15.49 -12.61
C ARG A 333 -14.22 16.53 -12.53
N PRO A 334 -14.95 16.61 -11.41
CA PRO A 334 -15.95 17.66 -11.20
C PRO A 334 -15.41 19.08 -11.42
N ASP A 335 -14.13 19.32 -11.08
CA ASP A 335 -13.48 20.63 -11.25
C ASP A 335 -13.01 20.92 -12.69
N ALA A 336 -12.82 19.88 -13.52
CA ALA A 336 -12.44 20.06 -14.92
C ALA A 336 -13.62 20.59 -15.76
N ALA A 337 -14.86 20.25 -15.38
CA ALA A 337 -16.07 20.73 -16.03
C ALA A 337 -16.33 22.24 -15.84
N LYS A 338 -15.74 22.86 -14.81
CA LYS A 338 -15.88 24.31 -14.56
C LYS A 338 -14.89 25.18 -15.36
N ARG A 339 -13.88 24.60 -16.01
CA ARG A 339 -12.87 25.35 -16.77
C ARG A 339 -13.10 25.40 -18.28
N THR A 340 -14.17 24.78 -18.78
CA THR A 340 -14.51 24.74 -20.22
C THR A 340 -15.53 25.78 -20.67
N LYS A 341 -15.82 26.79 -19.83
CA LYS A 341 -16.56 28.00 -20.24
C LYS A 341 -15.81 29.23 -19.72
N SER A 342 -14.90 29.74 -20.56
CA SER A 342 -14.38 31.10 -20.52
C SER A 342 -14.06 31.54 -21.93
#